data_AF-A0A655P5B3-F1
#
_entry.id   AF-A0A655P5B3-F1
#
_cell.length_a   1.000
_cell.length_b   1.000
_cell.length_c   1.000
_cell.angle_alpha   90.00
_cell.angle_beta   90.00
_cell.angle_gamma   90.00
#
_symmetry.space_group_name_H-M   'P 1'
#
loop_
_entity.id
_entity.type
_entity.pdbx_description
1 polymer ?
#
loop_
_entity_poly.entity_id
_entity_poly.type
_entity_poly.pdbx_seq_one_letter_code
_entity_poly.pdbx_strand_id
1 'polypeptide(L)' 'MEAYREYVARPSQEWERGELYIAPLYNLLIQKGLNIHYHLIARHEVIFCGVPDEYTDFLRQPQP' A
#
# COMPACT_ATOMS: atom_id res chain seq x y z
N MET A 1 -0.66 -14.60 -7.19
CA MET A 1 -1.67 -15.24 -6.30
C MET A 1 -1.06 -16.09 -5.19
N GLU A 2 0.14 -16.65 -5.35
CA GLU A 2 0.75 -17.54 -4.35
C GLU A 2 1.15 -16.82 -3.05
N ALA A 3 1.81 -15.67 -3.15
CA ALA A 3 2.18 -14.85 -1.99
C ALA A 3 0.99 -14.38 -1.15
N TYR A 4 -0.14 -14.06 -1.80
CA TYR A 4 -1.38 -13.72 -1.11
C TYR A 4 -1.91 -14.91 -0.31
N ARG A 5 -1.99 -16.10 -0.92
CA ARG A 5 -2.46 -17.31 -0.24
C ARG A 5 -1.60 -17.68 0.96
N GLU A 6 -0.28 -17.55 0.82
CA GLU A 6 0.68 -17.82 1.88
C GLU A 6 0.57 -16.84 3.04
N TYR A 7 0.35 -15.55 2.75
CA TYR A 7 0.17 -14.54 3.79
C TYR A 7 -1.15 -14.67 4.53
N VAL A 8 -2.25 -14.97 3.82
CA VAL A 8 -3.56 -15.25 4.43
C VAL A 8 -3.56 -16.53 5.27
N ALA A 9 -2.71 -17.51 4.93
CA ALA A 9 -2.56 -18.73 5.70
C ALA A 9 -1.83 -18.53 7.05
N ARG A 10 -1.20 -17.37 7.28
CA ARG A 10 -0.55 -17.06 8.56
C ARG A 10 -1.59 -16.80 9.65
N PRO A 11 -1.32 -17.18 10.91
CA PRO A 11 -2.17 -16.84 12.05
C PRO A 11 -2.49 -15.35 12.09
N SER A 12 -3.73 -14.99 12.41
CA SER A 12 -4.18 -13.58 12.48
C SER A 12 -3.41 -12.73 13.49
N GLN A 13 -2.77 -13.36 14.48
CA GLN A 13 -1.85 -12.71 15.43
C GLN A 13 -0.56 -12.19 14.79
N GLU A 14 -0.19 -12.72 13.62
CA GLU A 14 0.97 -12.25 12.84
C GLU A 14 0.58 -11.17 11.83
N TRP A 15 -0.70 -10.83 11.72
CA TRP A 15 -1.17 -9.76 10.84
C TRP A 15 -0.85 -8.41 11.48
N GLU A 16 -0.32 -7.49 10.69
CA GLU A 16 -0.02 -6.13 11.15
C GLU A 16 -1.30 -5.48 11.69
N ARG A 17 -1.33 -5.27 13.02
CA ARG A 17 -2.47 -4.67 13.72
C ARG A 17 -3.79 -5.43 13.55
N GLY A 18 -3.72 -6.73 13.21
CA GLY A 18 -4.89 -7.56 12.93
C GLY A 18 -5.48 -7.39 11.53
N GLU A 19 -4.79 -6.67 10.64
CA GLU A 19 -5.25 -6.38 9.27
C GLU A 19 -4.27 -6.90 8.22
N LEU A 20 -4.81 -7.24 7.04
CA LEU A 20 -4.04 -7.74 5.92
C LEU A 20 -3.70 -6.61 4.93
N TYR A 21 -2.55 -5.98 5.15
CA TYR A 21 -2.02 -4.97 4.23
C TYR A 21 -1.23 -5.59 3.06
N ILE A 22 -1.19 -4.88 1.93
CA ILE A 22 -0.43 -5.30 0.75
C ILE A 22 1.08 -5.06 0.94
N ALA A 23 1.49 -3.96 1.57
CA ALA A 23 2.91 -3.60 1.69
C ALA A 23 3.78 -4.69 2.36
N PRO A 24 3.34 -5.35 3.46
CA PRO A 24 4.08 -6.47 4.07
C PRO A 24 4.27 -7.68 3.15
N LEU A 25 3.41 -7.89 2.15
CA LEU A 25 3.57 -8.98 1.18
C LEU A 25 4.89 -8.88 0.43
N TYR A 26 5.34 -7.65 0.12
CA TYR A 26 6.60 -7.46 -0.59
C TYR A 26 7.80 -7.94 0.23
N ASN A 27 7.76 -7.83 1.57
CA ASN A 27 8.84 -8.34 2.43
C ASN A 27 8.99 -9.86 2.30
N LEU A 28 7.87 -10.59 2.21
CA LEU A 28 7.88 -12.03 1.96
C LEU A 28 8.49 -12.36 0.59
N LEU A 29 8.15 -11.59 -0.44
CA LEU A 29 8.68 -11.80 -1.79
C LEU A 29 10.19 -11.50 -1.86
N ILE A 30 10.65 -10.45 -1.17
CA ILE A 30 12.07 -10.10 -1.08
C ILE A 30 12.86 -11.21 -0.36
N GLN A 31 12.32 -11.76 0.74
CA GLN A 31 12.94 -12.90 1.46
C GLN A 31 13.08 -14.15 0.59
N LYS A 32 12.21 -14.32 -0.41
CA LYS A 32 12.29 -15.40 -1.41
C LYS A 32 13.28 -15.13 -2.53
N GLY A 33 14.02 -14.01 -2.47
CA GLY A 33 14.98 -13.62 -3.49
C GLY A 33 14.34 -13.09 -4.78
N LEU A 34 13.06 -12.68 -4.74
CA LEU A 34 12.42 -12.06 -5.90
C LEU A 34 12.86 -10.61 -6.07
N ASN A 35 12.85 -10.16 -7.32
CA ASN A 35 13.32 -8.83 -7.71
C ASN A 35 12.22 -7.77 -7.53
N ILE A 36 12.16 -7.15 -6.36
CA ILE A 36 11.19 -6.10 -6.02
C ILE A 36 11.90 -4.73 -5.97
N HIS A 37 11.32 -3.73 -6.64
CA HIS A 37 11.84 -2.37 -6.73
C HIS A 37 10.73 -1.35 -6.52
N TYR A 38 11.09 -0.12 -6.17
CA TYR A 38 10.17 1.01 -6.12
C TYR A 38 10.33 1.89 -7.37
N HIS A 39 9.29 2.65 -7.68
CA HIS A 39 9.33 3.74 -8.66
C HIS A 39 8.98 5.03 -7.93
N LEU A 40 9.94 5.95 -7.85
CA LEU A 40 9.74 7.25 -7.21
C LEU A 40 8.98 8.18 -8.16
N ILE A 41 7.94 8.82 -7.64
CA ILE A 41 7.17 9.85 -8.34
C ILE A 41 7.23 11.17 -7.56
N ALA A 42 7.07 12.29 -8.25
CA ALA A 42 6.97 13.61 -7.66
C ALA A 42 5.63 13.78 -6.91
N ARG A 43 5.63 14.65 -5.89
CA ARG A 43 4.45 14.83 -5.01
C ARG A 43 3.19 15.25 -5.76
N HIS A 44 3.31 16.00 -6.86
CA HIS A 44 2.17 16.47 -7.64
C HIS A 44 1.61 15.42 -8.62
N GLU A 45 2.30 14.29 -8.82
CA GLU A 45 1.84 13.20 -9.68
C GLU A 45 0.80 12.29 -9.00
N VAL A 46 0.57 12.47 -7.69
CA VAL A 46 -0.43 11.74 -6.91
C VAL A 46 -1.22 12.67 -6.01
N ILE A 47 -2.54 12.51 -5.98
CA ILE A 47 -3.44 13.23 -5.07
C ILE A 47 -3.96 12.22 -4.04
N PHE A 48 -3.71 12.48 -2.76
CA PHE A 48 -4.32 11.74 -1.67
C PHE A 48 -5.70 12.31 -1.37
N CYS A 49 -6.69 11.43 -1.20
CA CYS A 49 -8.09 11.78 -0.95
C CYS A 49 -8.78 10.67 -0.13
N GLY A 50 -8.11 10.21 0.92
CA GLY A 50 -8.59 9.17 1.84
C GLY A 50 -9.31 9.71 3.07
N VAL A 51 -9.16 11.00 3.41
CA VAL A 51 -9.87 11.64 4.53
C VAL A 51 -10.69 12.88 4.10
N PRO A 52 -11.72 13.30 4.85
CA PRO A 52 -12.57 14.44 4.47
C PRO A 52 -11.81 15.75 4.22
N ASP A 53 -10.76 16.01 4.99
CA ASP A 53 -9.94 17.21 4.84
C ASP A 53 -9.17 17.20 3.52
N GLU A 54 -8.60 16.05 3.12
CA GLU A 54 -7.91 15.88 1.83
C GLU A 54 -8.87 16.07 0.65
N TYR A 55 -10.11 15.60 0.77
CA TYR A 55 -11.15 15.85 -0.24
C TYR A 55 -11.49 17.33 -0.34
N THR A 56 -11.63 18.01 0.80
CA THR A 56 -11.91 19.45 0.83
C THR A 56 -10.75 20.24 0.21
N ASP A 57 -9.51 19.85 0.48
CA ASP A 57 -8.33 20.44 -0.13
C ASP A 57 -8.29 20.21 -1.64
N PHE A 58 -8.67 19.01 -2.11
CA PHE A 58 -8.82 18.73 -3.54
C PHE A 58 -9.84 19.65 -4.21
N LEU A 59 -11.01 19.89 -3.59
CA LEU A 59 -12.03 20.80 -4.13
C LEU A 59 -11.59 22.26 -4.21
N ARG A 60 -10.66 22.70 -3.34
CA ARG A 60 -10.13 24.07 -3.34
C ARG A 60 -9.05 24.29 -4.39
N GLN A 61 -8.50 23.22 -4.97
CA GLN A 61 -7.50 23.35 -6.02
C GLN A 61 -8.18 23.88 -7.30
N PRO A 62 -7.58 24.87 -7.97
CA PRO A 62 -8.07 25.29 -9.27
C PRO A 62 -8.04 24.10 -10.22
N GLN A 63 -9.19 23.75 -10.77
CA GLN A 63 -9.26 22.71 -11.79
C GLN A 63 -8.50 23.17 -13.05
N PRO A 64 -7.77 22.26 -13.71
CA PRO A 64 -7.16 22.55 -15.00
C PRO A 64 -8.20 22.86 -16.08
#